data_AF-A0A9D7E2R8-F1
#
_entry.id   AF-A0A9D7E2R8-F1
#
_cell.length_a   1.000
_cell.length_b   1.000
_cell.length_c   1.000
_cell.angle_alpha   90.00
_cell.angle_beta   90.00
_cell.angle_gamma   90.00
#
_symmetry.space_group_name_H-M   'P 1'
#
loop_
_entity.id
_entity.type
_entity.pdbx_description
1 polymer ?
#
loop_
_entity_poly.entity_id
_entity_poly.type
_entity_poly.pdbx_seq_one_letter_code
_entity_poly.pdbx_strand_id
1 'polypeptide(L)' 'MTAAGTIPDALAHFTVLPDDAQVRFPVVEALLSASTSTIWRRIKDDPDFPKPLRDGRRTSFRVGDLRRYLIKKAA' A
#
# COMPACT_ATOMS: atom_id res chain seq x y z
N MET A 1 5.32 22.14 -6.17
CA MET A 1 4.42 21.94 -7.32
C MET A 1 3.73 20.59 -7.16
N THR A 2 2.57 20.60 -6.53
CA THR A 2 1.76 19.43 -6.17
C THR A 2 0.85 19.12 -7.36
N ALA A 3 1.12 18.03 -8.08
CA ALA A 3 0.24 17.59 -9.17
C ALA A 3 -1.03 16.99 -8.55
N ALA A 4 -2.11 17.76 -8.58
CA ALA A 4 -3.46 17.24 -8.42
C ALA A 4 -3.77 16.33 -9.62
N GLY A 5 -4.11 15.07 -9.36
CA GLY A 5 -4.95 14.30 -10.28
C GLY A 5 -4.32 13.21 -11.14
N THR A 6 -3.02 12.90 -11.04
CA THR A 6 -2.52 11.65 -11.65
C THR A 6 -2.67 10.53 -10.63
N ILE A 7 -3.78 9.79 -10.73
CA ILE A 7 -3.90 8.49 -10.07
C ILE A 7 -2.67 7.69 -10.48
N PRO A 8 -1.83 7.22 -9.54
CA PRO A 8 -0.69 6.41 -9.90
C PRO A 8 -1.19 5.20 -10.68
N ASP A 9 -0.57 4.90 -11.81
CA ASP A 9 -0.96 3.82 -12.72
C ASP A 9 -1.16 2.48 -11.99
N ALA A 10 -0.29 2.22 -10.99
CA ALA A 10 -0.39 1.07 -10.09
C ALA A 10 -1.68 1.01 -9.25
N LEU A 11 -2.30 2.15 -8.94
CA LEU A 11 -3.61 2.22 -8.28
C LEU A 11 -4.74 2.01 -9.29
N ALA A 12 -4.63 2.58 -10.49
CA ALA A 12 -5.61 2.39 -11.56
C ALA A 12 -5.69 0.92 -12.02
N HIS A 13 -4.55 0.22 -12.04
CA HIS A 13 -4.44 -1.19 -12.42
C HIS A 13 -4.28 -2.15 -11.23
N PHE A 14 -4.57 -1.70 -10.01
CA PHE A 14 -4.43 -2.53 -8.79
C PHE A 14 -5.23 -3.84 -8.84
N THR A 15 -6.33 -3.85 -9.59
CA THR A 15 -7.16 -5.05 -9.84
C THR A 15 -6.52 -6.04 -10.81
N VAL A 16 -5.73 -5.55 -11.78
CA VAL A 16 -5.12 -6.36 -12.86
C VAL A 16 -3.74 -6.87 -12.46
N LEU A 17 -3.09 -6.22 -11.49
CA LEU A 17 -1.78 -6.62 -11.01
C LEU A 17 -1.82 -8.00 -10.33
N PRO A 18 -0.85 -8.88 -10.62
CA PRO A 18 -0.72 -10.16 -9.92
C PRO A 18 -0.38 -9.92 -8.45
N ASP A 19 -0.76 -10.85 -7.58
CA ASP A 19 -0.58 -10.72 -6.12
C ASP A 19 0.89 -10.59 -5.70
N ASP A 20 1.82 -11.03 -6.55
CA ASP A 20 3.27 -10.90 -6.36
C ASP A 20 3.82 -9.49 -6.65
N ALA A 21 3.03 -8.63 -7.30
CA ALA A 21 3.44 -7.26 -7.60
C ALA A 21 3.75 -6.46 -6.33
N GLN A 22 4.73 -5.57 -6.42
CA GLN A 22 5.19 -4.74 -5.31
C GLN A 22 4.85 -3.26 -5.55
N VAL A 23 4.21 -2.63 -4.58
CA VAL A 23 3.81 -1.21 -4.62
C VAL A 23 4.52 -0.40 -3.53
N ARG A 24 4.67 0.90 -3.77
CA ARG A 24 5.39 1.81 -2.87
C ARG A 24 4.43 2.61 -1.98
N PHE A 25 4.98 3.30 -0.98
CA PHE A 25 4.23 4.19 -0.07
C PHE A 25 3.20 5.09 -0.74
N PRO A 26 3.48 5.82 -1.84
CA PRO A 26 2.49 6.70 -2.45
C PRO A 26 1.21 5.97 -2.90
N VAL A 27 1.34 4.71 -3.32
CA VAL A 27 0.20 3.87 -3.72
C VAL A 27 -0.58 3.43 -2.49
N VAL A 28 0.12 3.01 -1.42
CA VAL A 28 -0.51 2.58 -0.16
C VAL A 28 -1.21 3.75 0.53
N GLU A 29 -0.63 4.96 0.48
CA GLU A 29 -1.22 6.20 0.99
C GLU A 29 -2.53 6.53 0.28
N ALA A 30 -2.53 6.47 -1.05
CA ALA A 30 -3.73 6.68 -1.85
C ALA A 30 -4.79 5.59 -1.60
N LEU A 31 -4.37 4.32 -1.50
CA LEU A 31 -5.27 3.18 -1.29
C LEU A 31 -5.97 3.22 0.08
N LEU A 32 -5.24 3.62 1.12
CA LEU A 32 -5.75 3.67 2.50
C LEU A 32 -6.27 5.06 2.89
N SER A 33 -6.20 6.04 1.97
CA SER A 33 -6.45 7.47 2.22
C SER A 33 -5.79 7.96 3.52
N ALA A 34 -4.53 7.57 3.72
CA ALA A 34 -3.80 7.77 4.96
C ALA A 34 -2.38 8.27 4.68
N SER A 35 -1.84 9.11 5.56
CA SER A 35 -0.46 9.60 5.45
C SER A 35 0.56 8.52 5.76
N THR A 36 1.78 8.64 5.21
CA THR A 36 2.93 7.77 5.50
C THR A 36 3.13 7.53 7.00
N SER A 37 3.01 8.57 7.84
CA SER A 37 3.13 8.44 9.30
C SER A 37 2.04 7.55 9.91
N THR A 38 0.82 7.64 9.39
CA THR A 38 -0.30 6.77 9.81
C THR A 38 -0.06 5.33 9.37
N ILE A 39 0.51 5.12 8.19
CA ILE A 39 0.88 3.78 7.70
C ILE A 39 1.96 3.17 8.61
N TRP A 40 3.03 3.89 8.95
CA TRP A 40 4.05 3.41 9.87
C TRP A 40 3.50 3.09 11.25
N ARG A 41 2.56 3.89 11.74
CA ARG A 41 1.85 3.60 12.99
C ARG A 41 1.05 2.30 12.87
N ARG A 42 0.29 2.11 11.80
CA ARG A 42 -0.45 0.86 11.56
C ARG A 42 0.47 -0.36 11.43
N ILE A 43 1.61 -0.24 10.76
CA ILE A 43 2.62 -1.32 10.69
C ILE A 43 3.07 -1.76 12.10
N LYS A 44 3.10 -0.84 13.06
CA LYS A 44 3.54 -1.10 14.43
C LYS A 44 2.40 -1.59 15.34
N ASP A 45 1.23 -0.96 15.24
CA ASP A 45 0.09 -1.18 16.14
C ASP A 45 -0.80 -2.34 15.67
N ASP A 46 -0.86 -2.59 14.35
CA ASP A 46 -1.77 -3.54 13.73
C ASP A 46 -0.97 -4.77 13.24
N PRO A 47 -1.11 -5.93 13.90
CA PRO A 47 -0.37 -7.14 13.55
C PRO A 47 -0.82 -7.76 12.22
N ASP A 48 -1.99 -7.34 11.71
CA ASP A 48 -2.54 -7.79 10.42
C ASP A 48 -2.11 -6.89 9.26
N PHE A 49 -1.47 -5.76 9.54
CA PHE A 49 -0.99 -4.86 8.50
C PHE A 49 0.11 -5.53 7.65
N PRO A 50 0.10 -5.35 6.31
CA PRO A 50 1.09 -5.96 5.43
C PRO A 50 2.51 -5.56 5.80
N LYS A 51 3.39 -6.57 5.95
CA LYS A 51 4.78 -6.35 6.33
C LYS A 51 5.51 -5.59 5.21
N PRO A 52 6.23 -4.50 5.53
CA PRO A 52 7.04 -3.81 4.54
C PRO A 52 8.20 -4.70 4.07
N LEU A 53 8.30 -4.93 2.77
CA LEU A 53 9.49 -5.51 2.15
C LEU A 53 10.52 -4.41 1.96
N ARG A 54 11.65 -4.54 2.66
CA ARG A 54 12.75 -3.58 2.58
C ARG A 54 13.85 -4.14 1.68
N ASP A 55 13.98 -3.57 0.50
CA ASP A 55 15.11 -3.79 -0.41
C ASP A 55 16.07 -2.60 -0.29
N GLY A 56 17.01 -2.71 0.66
CA GLY A 56 17.96 -1.64 1.00
C GLY A 56 17.30 -0.34 1.50
N ARG A 57 17.32 0.70 0.65
CA ARG A 57 16.69 2.01 0.92
C ARG A 57 15.24 2.09 0.45
N ARG A 58 14.74 1.08 -0.26
CA ARG A 58 13.38 1.06 -0.81
C ARG A 58 12.50 0.21 0.09
N THR A 59 11.34 0.76 0.42
CA THR A 59 10.27 0.01 1.10
C THR A 59 9.13 -0.18 0.11
N SER A 60 8.75 -1.43 -0.08
CA SER A 60 7.67 -1.86 -0.95
C SER A 60 6.71 -2.79 -0.19
N PHE A 61 5.48 -2.91 -0.67
CA PHE A 61 4.43 -3.76 -0.11
C PHE A 61 3.91 -4.67 -1.22
N ARG A 62 3.63 -5.93 -0.91
CA ARG A 62 2.99 -6.82 -1.89
C ARG A 62 1.51 -6.47 -2.04
N VAL A 63 1.05 -6.51 -3.29
CA VAL A 63 -0.36 -6.28 -3.65
C VAL A 63 -1.27 -7.33 -2.99
N GLY A 64 -0.87 -8.60 -2.97
CA GLY A 64 -1.65 -9.67 -2.35
C GLY A 64 -1.89 -9.45 -0.85
N ASP A 65 -0.86 -9.02 -0.11
CA ASP A 65 -0.98 -8.73 1.33
C ASP A 65 -1.88 -7.50 1.58
N LEU A 66 -1.76 -6.45 0.75
CA LEU A 66 -2.64 -5.27 0.81
C LEU A 66 -4.11 -5.64 0.52
N ARG A 67 -4.35 -6.49 -0.48
CA ARG A 67 -5.69 -6.97 -0.83
C ARG A 67 -6.30 -7.78 0.31
N ARG A 68 -5.54 -8.70 0.90
CA ARG A 68 -5.99 -9.50 2.05
C ARG A 68 -6.32 -8.61 3.26
N TYR A 69 -5.49 -7.60 3.53
CA TYR A 69 -5.77 -6.62 4.59
C TYR A 69 -7.05 -5.83 4.34
N LEU A 70 -7.28 -5.36 3.10
CA LEU A 70 -8.50 -4.64 2.74
C LEU A 70 -9.75 -5.51 2.89
N ILE A 71 -9.71 -6.76 2.43
CA ILE A 71 -10.82 -7.71 2.60
C ILE A 71 -11.09 -7.94 4.09
N LYS A 72 -10.05 -8.16 4.90
CA LYS A 72 -10.18 -8.39 6.34
C LYS A 72 -10.78 -7.19 7.08
N LYS A 73 -10.50 -5.97 6.62
CA LYS A 73 -11.04 -4.73 7.21
C LYS A 73 -12.46 -4.42 6.75
N ALA A 74 -12.86 -4.92 5.57
CA ALA A 74 -14.21 -4.76 5.03
C ALA A 74 -15.19 -5.83 5.54
N ALA A 75 -14.68 -6.92 6.14
CA ALA A 75 -15.44 -7.96 6.82
C ALA A 75 -15.62 -7.62 8.31
#